data_AF-A0A1H4E8K5-F1
#
_entry.id   AF-A0A1H4E8K5-F1
#
_cell.length_a   1.000
_cell.length_b   1.000
_cell.length_c   1.000
_cell.angle_alpha   90.00
_cell.angle_beta   90.00
_cell.angle_gamma   90.00
#
_symmetry.space_group_name_H-M   'P 1'
#
loop_
_entity.id
_entity.type
_entity.pdbx_description
1 polymer ?
#
loop_
_entity_poly.entity_id
_entity_poly.type
_entity_poly.pdbx_seq_one_letter_code
_entity_poly.pdbx_strand_id
1 'polypeptide(L)'
;VKGRSRISKIGNQKLRNLLFMCSFNACKYNKVCREIYERIVAKVKSKKLALIAVCNKLLKQAFAIAKSGLLYDDSHRSTLVKN
;
A
#
# COMPACT_ATOMS: atom_id res chain seq x y z
N VAL A 1 -18.89 -5.26 -8.45
CA VAL A 1 -17.77 -5.36 -9.42
C VAL A 1 -17.41 -6.83 -9.61
N LYS A 2 -18.01 -7.53 -10.58
CA LYS A 2 -17.85 -8.98 -10.82
C LYS A 2 -16.89 -9.26 -11.99
N GLY A 3 -15.65 -8.78 -11.91
CA GLY A 3 -14.66 -8.94 -12.99
C GLY A 3 -13.23 -9.17 -12.46
N ARG A 4 -12.37 -9.77 -13.28
CA ARG A 4 -10.96 -10.05 -12.93
C ARG A 4 -10.24 -8.74 -12.60
N SER A 5 -9.60 -8.68 -11.43
CA SER A 5 -8.94 -7.45 -10.97
C SER A 5 -7.71 -7.12 -11.84
N ARG A 6 -7.73 -5.92 -12.43
CA ARG A 6 -6.64 -5.39 -13.28
C ARG A 6 -5.95 -4.24 -12.56
N ILE A 7 -4.66 -4.09 -12.80
CA ILE A 7 -3.89 -2.90 -12.38
C ILE A 7 -4.06 -1.87 -13.49
N SER A 8 -4.29 -0.60 -13.13
CA SER A 8 -4.32 0.49 -14.11
C SER A 8 -3.00 0.56 -14.88
N LYS A 9 -3.06 0.94 -16.17
CA LYS A 9 -1.87 1.17 -17.02
C LYS A 9 -1.28 2.57 -16.85
N ILE A 10 -1.93 3.43 -16.08
CA ILE A 10 -1.50 4.81 -15.85
C ILE A 10 -0.19 4.81 -15.03
N GLY A 11 0.75 5.68 -15.40
CA GLY A 11 2.04 5.85 -14.75
C GLY A 11 3.13 4.88 -15.23
N ASN A 12 4.28 4.92 -14.57
CA ASN A 12 5.46 4.16 -15.01
C ASN A 12 5.29 2.64 -14.78
N GLN A 13 5.42 1.86 -15.86
CA GLN A 13 5.27 0.41 -15.85
C GLN A 13 6.33 -0.31 -15.00
N LYS A 14 7.58 0.17 -14.99
CA LYS A 14 8.67 -0.42 -14.20
C LYS A 14 8.42 -0.26 -12.70
N LEU A 15 8.06 0.96 -12.27
CA LEU A 15 7.74 1.26 -10.87
C LEU A 15 6.55 0.44 -10.36
N ARG A 16 5.51 0.31 -11.19
CA ARG A 16 4.34 -0.51 -10.84
C ARG A 16 4.69 -1.97 -10.62
N ASN A 17 5.52 -2.55 -11.49
CA ASN A 17 5.95 -3.94 -11.35
C ASN A 17 6.81 -4.13 -10.09
N LEU A 18 7.75 -3.22 -9.85
CA LEU A 18 8.61 -3.25 -8.67
C LEU A 18 7.80 -3.14 -7.38
N LEU A 19 6.94 -2.13 -7.26
CA LEU A 19 6.09 -1.93 -6.07
C LEU A 19 5.13 -3.11 -5.84
N PHE A 20 4.63 -3.73 -6.91
CA PHE A 20 3.82 -4.93 -6.79
C PHE A 20 4.63 -6.09 -6.19
N MET A 21 5.87 -6.31 -6.64
CA MET A 21 6.75 -7.31 -6.04
C MET A 21 7.12 -6.99 -4.58
N CYS A 22 7.39 -5.71 -4.26
CA CYS A 22 7.67 -5.27 -2.89
C CYS A 22 6.48 -5.52 -1.94
N SER A 23 5.25 -5.42 -2.43
CA SER A 23 4.05 -5.59 -1.59
C SER A 23 3.96 -6.98 -0.95
N PHE A 24 4.48 -8.04 -1.58
CA PHE A 24 4.49 -9.38 -1.01
C PHE A 24 5.38 -9.48 0.23
N ASN A 25 6.60 -8.93 0.16
CA ASN A 25 7.51 -8.88 1.30
C ASN A 25 6.98 -7.94 2.39
N ALA A 26 6.42 -6.80 2.00
CA ALA A 26 5.82 -5.86 2.95
C ALA A 26 4.69 -6.50 3.77
N CYS A 27 3.85 -7.33 3.15
CA CYS A 27 2.80 -8.07 3.87
C CYS A 27 3.35 -9.08 4.89
N LYS A 28 4.57 -9.57 4.72
CA LYS A 28 5.19 -10.56 5.63
C LYS A 28 5.87 -9.89 6.82
N TYR A 29 6.62 -8.80 6.57
CA TYR A 29 7.48 -8.19 7.59
C TYR A 29 6.87 -6.95 8.24
N ASN A 30 6.01 -6.20 7.55
CA ASN A 30 5.41 -4.99 8.07
C ASN A 30 3.99 -5.26 8.60
N LYS A 31 3.79 -5.10 9.91
CA LYS A 31 2.51 -5.36 10.60
C LYS A 31 1.38 -4.51 10.02
N VAL A 32 1.62 -3.22 9.77
CA VAL A 32 0.62 -2.28 9.20
C VAL A 32 0.17 -2.73 7.80
N CYS A 33 1.11 -3.20 6.98
CA CYS A 33 0.80 -3.69 5.63
C CYS A 33 -0.01 -4.99 5.69
N ARG A 34 0.33 -5.89 6.62
CA ARG A 34 -0.40 -7.14 6.86
C ARG A 34 -1.84 -6.88 7.30
N GLU A 35 -2.05 -6.00 8.26
CA GLU A 35 -3.39 -5.64 8.76
C GLU A 35 -4.27 -5.05 7.65
N ILE A 36 -3.72 -4.18 6.80
CA ILE A 36 -4.44 -3.63 5.64
C ILE A 36 -4.84 -4.74 4.67
N TYR A 37 -3.91 -5.66 4.37
CA TYR A 37 -4.17 -6.77 3.47
C TYR A 37 -5.27 -7.69 4.02
N GLU A 38 -5.14 -8.14 5.27
CA GLU A 38 -6.12 -9.01 5.94
C GLU A 38 -7.50 -8.34 6.03
N ARG A 39 -7.56 -7.06 6.39
CA ARG A 39 -8.81 -6.28 6.45
C ARG A 39 -9.52 -6.21 5.09
N ILE A 40 -8.78 -6.09 3.99
CA ILE A 40 -9.36 -6.01 2.65
C ILE A 40 -9.81 -7.39 2.17
N VAL A 41 -9.02 -8.42 2.42
CA VAL A 41 -9.35 -9.81 2.06
C VAL A 41 -10.57 -10.30 2.84
N ALA A 42 -10.67 -9.98 4.12
CA ALA A 42 -11.82 -10.31 4.97
C ALA A 42 -13.15 -9.73 4.44
N LYS A 43 -13.09 -8.61 3.70
CA LYS A 43 -14.27 -8.01 3.04
C LYS A 43 -14.65 -8.69 1.71
N VAL A 44 -14.19 -9.93 1.47
CA VAL A 44 -14.43 -10.73 0.25
C VAL A 44 -13.96 -10.03 -1.04
N LYS A 45 -12.97 -9.13 -0.93
CA LYS A 45 -12.34 -8.49 -2.09
C LYS A 45 -11.22 -9.37 -2.64
N SER A 46 -10.85 -9.17 -3.90
CA SER A 46 -9.78 -9.96 -4.51
C SER A 46 -8.42 -9.72 -3.83
N LYS A 47 -7.64 -10.79 -3.68
CA LYS A 47 -6.27 -10.73 -3.10
C LYS A 47 -5.38 -9.71 -3.83
N LYS A 48 -5.53 -9.63 -5.15
CA LYS A 48 -4.78 -8.66 -5.98
C LYS A 48 -5.15 -7.21 -5.65
N LEU A 49 -6.42 -6.92 -5.37
CA LEU A 49 -6.84 -5.58 -4.96
C LEU A 49 -6.27 -5.22 -3.58
N ALA A 50 -6.20 -6.19 -2.67
CA ALA A 50 -5.56 -6.00 -1.36
C ALA A 50 -4.06 -5.65 -1.52
N LEU A 51 -3.33 -6.35 -2.38
CA LEU A 51 -1.92 -6.03 -2.68
C LEU A 51 -1.74 -4.63 -3.29
N ILE A 52 -2.61 -4.23 -4.22
CA ILE A 52 -2.57 -2.87 -4.80
C ILE A 52 -2.79 -1.80 -3.70
N ALA A 53 -3.66 -2.06 -2.72
CA ALA A 53 -3.86 -1.16 -1.60
C ALA A 53 -2.60 -1.04 -0.72
N VAL A 54 -1.88 -2.14 -0.51
CA VAL A 54 -0.57 -2.14 0.17
C VAL A 54 0.46 -1.34 -0.63
N CYS A 55 0.53 -1.51 -1.96
CA CYS A 55 1.40 -0.69 -2.82
C CYS A 55 1.12 0.81 -2.64
N ASN A 56 -0.16 1.20 -2.60
CA ASN A 56 -0.55 2.59 -2.41
C ASN A 56 -0.15 3.13 -1.03
N LYS A 57 -0.23 2.30 0.02
CA LYS A 57 0.25 2.65 1.36
C LYS A 57 1.76 2.95 1.34
N LEU A 58 2.56 2.05 0.76
CA LEU A 58 4.01 2.21 0.65
C LEU A 58 4.39 3.46 -0.15
N LEU A 59 3.71 3.70 -1.28
CA LEU A 59 3.98 4.86 -2.12
C LEU A 59 3.70 6.17 -1.37
N LYS A 60 2.58 6.24 -0.64
CA LYS A 60 2.24 7.42 0.17
C LYS A 60 3.23 7.62 1.32
N GLN A 61 3.69 6.55 1.96
CA GLN A 61 4.72 6.63 3.01
C GLN A 61 6.03 7.18 2.45
N ALA A 62 6.52 6.63 1.32
CA ALA A 62 7.72 7.11 0.66
C ALA A 62 7.64 8.61 0.30
N PHE A 63 6.49 9.03 -0.25
CA PHE A 63 6.27 10.44 -0.58
C PHE A 63 6.19 11.34 0.66
N ALA A 64 5.55 10.89 1.73
CA ALA A 64 5.46 11.65 2.98
C ALA A 64 6.83 11.85 3.64
N ILE A 65 7.67 10.81 3.65
CA ILE A 65 9.06 10.89 4.15
C ILE A 65 9.87 11.86 3.30
N ALA A 66 9.85 11.68 1.97
CA ALA A 66 10.58 12.53 1.04
C ALA A 66 10.18 14.01 1.15
N LYS A 67 8.89 14.29 1.39
CA LYS A 67 8.38 15.67 1.52
C LYS A 67 8.66 16.29 2.89
N SER A 68 8.57 15.51 3.97
CA SER A 68 8.74 16.01 5.34
C SER A 68 10.21 16.16 5.73
N GLY A 69 11.13 15.40 5.11
CA GLY A 69 12.53 15.36 5.50
C GLY A 69 12.78 14.66 6.85
N LEU A 70 11.73 14.12 7.47
CA LEU A 70 11.83 13.38 8.73
C LEU A 70 12.16 11.92 8.47
N LEU A 71 12.90 11.30 9.40
CA LEU A 71 13.19 9.87 9.33
C LEU A 71 11.91 9.04 9.48
N TYR A 72 11.90 7.85 8.88
CA TYR A 72 10.80 6.91 9.05
C TYR A 72 10.70 6.45 10.51
N ASP A 73 9.52 6.60 11.10
CA ASP A 73 9.16 6.06 12.39
C ASP A 73 8.00 5.07 12.21
N ASP A 74 8.21 3.84 12.67
CA ASP A 74 7.21 2.77 12.59
C ASP A 74 5.99 3.02 13.49
N SER A 75 6.19 3.75 14.59
CA SER A 75 5.12 4.12 15.53
C SER A 75 4.40 5.41 15.15
N HIS A 76 4.76 6.03 14.02
CA HIS A 76 4.20 7.29 13.60
C HIS A 76 2.70 7.17 13.29
N ARG A 77 1.88 7.74 14.17
CA ARG A 77 0.44 7.89 13.98
C ARG A 77 0.15 9.23 13.35
N SER A 78 -0.36 9.20 12.11
CA SER A 78 -0.85 10.41 11.43
C SER A 78 -1.99 11.02 12.23
N THR A 79 -1.74 12.16 12.86
CA THR A 79 -2.77 13.03 13.44
C THR A 79 -3.50 13.72 12.29
N LEU A 80 -4.66 13.18 11.92
CA LEU A 80 -5.57 13.83 11.00
C LEU A 80 -6.04 15.13 11.67
N VAL A 81 -5.59 16.29 11.17
CA VAL A 81 -6.25 17.56 11.49
C VAL A 81 -7.66 17.45 10.90
N LYS A 82 -8.66 17.30 11.77
CA LYS A 82 -10.06 17.42 11.37
C LYS A 82 -10.28 18.89 11.03
N ASN A 83 -10.35 19.21 9.74
CA ASN A 83 -10.93 20.46 9.27
C ASN A 83 -12.45 20.39 9.40
#